data_AF-A0A836SIK1-F1
#
_entry.id   AF-A0A836SIK1-F1
#
_cell.length_a   1.000
_cell.length_b   1.000
_cell.length_c   1.000
_cell.angle_alpha   90.00
_cell.angle_beta   90.00
_cell.angle_gamma   90.00
#
_symmetry.space_group_name_H-M   'P 1'
#
loop_
_entity.id
_entity.type
_entity.pdbx_description
1 polymer ?
#
loop_
_entity_poly.entity_id
_entity_poly.type
_entity_poly.pdbx_seq_one_letter_code
_entity_poly.pdbx_strand_id
1 'polypeptide(L)'
;MRQYTDTMQAQAANNRQTVVIYNKLEDLQRQIPALEQAVLAANIQPEDCLLINSIDDSKADLKQVGRFTVGRGQNPLDFKVLITTSSVEMGVTFKADLLLMEPGLEPLNFLQRYGRVARGEHQGQVIVRFDEGLADQKPWLRTLWAWYLKNEGKRLDIQDLTDILCQTIAKRFKDGKHYDRLSNRASYVAGLYWHVLLKHFSSNRHRQQHLYRYRPKVAKIVSGKLKVIREMAANDQYKEAITAWCQRLEQEMLTLRDIEPRIRIIDGEGEVFQVPQHLLQRATDIVDRYPITFGKDDCQEIRITIKLGDYFLDKNRYIPKTRQFYLPNSLIPVPLKDDYQIITNWCAALEKQRENSLAWDKDFGFPESMQAAMDLVQWTGLVISDETALETAHSVL
;
A
#
# COMPACT_ATOMS: atom_id res chain seq x y z
N MET A 1 25.36 -6.71 3.96
CA MET A 1 25.74 -6.20 5.29
C MET A 1 27.12 -6.69 5.73
N ARG A 2 27.36 -8.01 5.86
CA ARG A 2 28.68 -8.56 6.28
C ARG A 2 29.89 -8.06 5.48
N GLN A 3 29.74 -7.82 4.19
CA GLN A 3 30.82 -7.30 3.32
C GLN A 3 31.17 -5.82 3.58
N TYR A 4 30.36 -5.10 4.36
CA TYR A 4 30.46 -3.66 4.56
C TYR A 4 30.52 -3.30 6.04
N THR A 5 30.97 -4.22 6.90
CA THR A 5 31.07 -4.02 8.36
C THR A 5 31.96 -2.83 8.70
N ASP A 6 33.10 -2.69 8.03
CA ASP A 6 34.06 -1.61 8.27
C ASP A 6 33.45 -0.24 7.92
N THR A 7 32.72 -0.16 6.79
CA THR A 7 32.01 1.06 6.39
C THR A 7 30.91 1.39 7.40
N MET A 8 30.13 0.40 7.85
CA MET A 8 29.10 0.60 8.86
C MET A 8 29.68 1.09 10.19
N GLN A 9 30.79 0.49 10.63
CA GLN A 9 31.50 0.91 11.82
C GLN A 9 32.00 2.36 11.70
N ALA A 10 32.55 2.73 10.54
CA ALA A 10 32.98 4.09 10.26
C ALA A 10 31.82 5.09 10.26
N GLN A 11 30.65 4.73 9.72
CA GLN A 11 29.45 5.59 9.80
C GLN A 11 29.04 5.80 11.26
N ALA A 12 28.90 4.71 12.02
CA ALA A 12 28.52 4.77 13.43
C ALA A 12 29.50 5.60 14.27
N ALA A 13 30.82 5.46 14.06
CA ALA A 13 31.84 6.23 14.76
C ALA A 13 31.78 7.74 14.48
N ASN A 14 31.24 8.13 13.32
CA ASN A 14 31.07 9.53 12.92
C ASN A 14 29.64 10.06 13.20
N ASN A 15 28.84 9.35 14.02
CA ASN A 15 27.43 9.67 14.28
C ASN A 15 26.57 9.76 13.00
N ARG A 16 26.86 8.91 12.02
CA ARG A 16 26.13 8.77 10.76
C ARG A 16 25.39 7.45 10.72
N GLN A 17 24.26 7.43 10.02
CA GLN A 17 23.39 6.25 10.00
C GLN A 17 23.63 5.37 8.79
N THR A 18 23.52 4.06 9.00
CA THR A 18 23.37 3.08 7.93
C THR A 18 21.89 2.71 7.79
N VAL A 19 21.36 2.68 6.57
CA VAL A 19 20.01 2.20 6.27
C VAL A 19 20.09 0.92 5.46
N VAL A 20 19.29 -0.09 5.84
CA VAL A 20 19.17 -1.37 5.16
C VAL A 20 17.73 -1.58 4.71
N ILE A 21 17.48 -1.67 3.40
CA ILE A 21 16.13 -1.81 2.83
C ILE A 21 15.95 -3.15 2.14
N TYR A 22 14.96 -3.91 2.61
CA TYR A 22 14.49 -5.17 2.03
C TYR A 22 13.28 -4.98 1.10
N ASN A 23 13.17 -5.78 0.06
CA ASN A 23 11.97 -5.84 -0.79
C ASN A 23 10.81 -6.49 -0.07
N LYS A 24 11.09 -7.55 0.70
CA LYS A 24 10.06 -8.39 1.29
C LYS A 24 10.25 -8.54 2.79
N LEU A 25 9.12 -8.58 3.47
CA LEU A 25 9.08 -8.80 4.91
C LEU A 25 9.50 -10.23 5.29
N GLU A 26 9.14 -11.23 4.49
CA GLU A 26 9.53 -12.63 4.71
C GLU A 26 11.06 -12.82 4.76
N ASP A 27 11.77 -12.17 3.83
CA ASP A 27 13.23 -12.24 3.76
C ASP A 27 13.88 -11.55 4.96
N LEU A 28 13.35 -10.39 5.35
CA LEU A 28 13.80 -9.67 6.54
C LEU A 28 13.64 -10.52 7.80
N GLN A 29 12.45 -11.11 8.01
CA GLN A 29 12.16 -11.93 9.19
C GLN A 29 13.07 -13.16 9.26
N ARG A 30 13.24 -13.88 8.14
CA ARG A 30 14.14 -15.04 8.07
C ARG A 30 15.60 -14.69 8.35
N GLN A 31 16.01 -13.47 8.04
CA GLN A 31 17.41 -13.03 8.16
C GLN A 31 17.75 -12.31 9.46
N ILE A 32 16.81 -12.10 10.38
CA ILE A 32 17.08 -11.44 11.68
C ILE A 32 18.32 -12.02 12.38
N PRO A 33 18.48 -13.36 12.56
CA PRO A 33 19.66 -13.90 13.24
C PRO A 33 20.96 -13.57 12.50
N ALA A 34 20.95 -13.61 11.15
CA ALA A 34 22.13 -13.29 10.35
C ALA A 34 22.46 -11.79 10.37
N LEU A 35 21.45 -10.93 10.48
CA LEU A 35 21.57 -9.49 10.61
C LEU A 35 22.22 -9.12 11.95
N GLU A 36 21.79 -9.73 13.07
CA GLU A 36 22.41 -9.49 14.38
C GLU A 36 23.91 -9.78 14.37
N GLN A 37 24.30 -10.93 13.81
CA GLN A 37 25.70 -11.31 13.68
C GLN A 37 26.50 -10.32 12.82
N ALA A 38 25.89 -9.78 11.77
CA ALA A 38 26.53 -8.80 10.91
C ALA A 38 26.66 -7.41 11.55
N VAL A 39 25.69 -7.00 12.39
CA VAL A 39 25.77 -5.76 13.17
C VAL A 39 26.85 -5.88 14.26
N LEU A 40 26.89 -7.01 14.97
CA LEU A 40 27.93 -7.29 15.95
C LEU A 40 29.33 -7.32 15.33
N ALA A 41 29.47 -7.88 14.12
CA ALA A 41 30.72 -7.86 13.38
C ALA A 41 31.17 -6.44 12.97
N ALA A 42 30.24 -5.48 12.89
CA ALA A 42 30.54 -4.06 12.68
C ALA A 42 30.82 -3.30 14.00
N ASN A 43 30.96 -4.01 15.13
CA ASN A 43 31.10 -3.44 16.47
C ASN A 43 29.95 -2.50 16.87
N ILE A 44 28.74 -2.80 16.40
CA ILE A 44 27.51 -2.11 16.76
C ILE A 44 26.69 -3.06 17.62
N GLN A 45 26.03 -2.56 18.67
CA GLN A 45 25.12 -3.37 19.46
C GLN A 45 23.78 -3.49 18.72
N PRO A 46 23.17 -4.69 18.63
CA PRO A 46 21.85 -4.86 18.03
C PRO A 46 20.80 -3.90 18.62
N GLU A 47 20.90 -3.57 19.90
CA GLU A 47 19.99 -2.65 20.59
C GLU A 47 20.08 -1.21 20.05
N ASP A 48 21.23 -0.82 19.47
CA ASP A 48 21.46 0.46 18.79
C ASP A 48 20.90 0.48 17.35
N CYS A 49 20.18 -0.57 16.94
CA CYS A 49 19.54 -0.67 15.64
C CYS A 49 18.02 -0.67 15.77
N LEU A 50 17.37 0.04 14.85
CA LEU A 50 15.91 0.12 14.79
C LEU A 50 15.38 -0.72 13.62
N LEU A 51 14.49 -1.66 13.92
CA LEU A 51 13.77 -2.46 12.95
C LEU A 51 12.39 -1.83 12.68
N ILE A 52 12.12 -1.49 11.42
CA ILE A 52 10.87 -0.84 10.98
C ILE A 52 10.17 -1.74 9.96
N ASN A 53 9.05 -2.33 10.33
CA ASN A 53 8.23 -3.09 9.39
C ASN A 53 6.76 -3.20 9.81
N SER A 54 5.89 -3.49 8.85
CA SER A 54 4.44 -3.47 9.02
C SER A 54 3.86 -4.48 10.01
N ILE A 55 4.59 -5.57 10.32
CA ILE A 55 4.15 -6.58 11.30
C ILE A 55 4.59 -6.15 12.70
N ASP A 56 5.86 -5.81 12.88
CA ASP A 56 6.41 -5.52 14.19
C ASP A 56 5.95 -4.16 14.73
N ASP A 57 5.68 -3.18 13.86
CA ASP A 57 5.09 -1.88 14.22
C ASP A 57 3.63 -1.97 14.74
N SER A 58 3.04 -3.15 14.69
CA SER A 58 1.66 -3.40 15.14
C SER A 58 1.55 -4.21 16.43
N LYS A 59 2.67 -4.62 17.03
CA LYS A 59 2.67 -5.33 18.32
C LYS A 59 2.23 -4.39 19.44
N ALA A 60 1.29 -4.84 20.29
CA ALA A 60 0.82 -4.10 21.46
C ALA A 60 1.89 -4.06 22.57
N ASP A 61 2.65 -5.16 22.72
CA ASP A 61 3.87 -5.23 23.51
C ASP A 61 5.07 -5.14 22.57
N LEU A 62 5.82 -4.03 22.66
CA LEU A 62 7.06 -3.80 21.91
C LEU A 62 8.21 -4.68 22.43
N LYS A 63 8.00 -6.00 22.48
CA LYS A 63 9.10 -6.93 22.74
C LYS A 63 10.06 -6.92 21.56
N GLN A 64 11.36 -6.95 21.89
CA GLN A 64 12.46 -6.95 20.95
C GLN A 64 12.28 -8.08 19.92
N VAL A 65 12.51 -7.77 18.65
CA VAL A 65 12.54 -8.77 17.59
C VAL A 65 13.99 -9.22 17.47
N GLY A 66 14.28 -10.38 18.04
CA GLY A 66 15.65 -10.71 18.40
C GLY A 66 16.16 -9.73 19.46
N ARG A 67 17.36 -9.16 19.25
CA ARG A 67 17.94 -8.09 20.08
C ARG A 67 17.74 -6.68 19.53
N PHE A 68 17.03 -6.54 18.41
CA PHE A 68 16.78 -5.23 17.79
C PHE A 68 15.69 -4.44 18.52
N THR A 69 15.85 -3.12 18.54
CA THR A 69 14.80 -2.21 18.99
C THR A 69 13.72 -2.10 17.91
N VAL A 70 12.45 -2.10 18.31
CA VAL A 70 11.28 -2.12 17.42
C VAL A 70 10.33 -0.99 17.81
N GLY A 71 9.71 -0.37 16.81
CA GLY A 71 8.47 0.38 17.01
C GLY A 71 8.47 1.78 16.41
N ARG A 72 7.37 2.10 15.71
CA ARG A 72 7.02 3.41 15.14
C ARG A 72 7.12 4.64 16.07
N GLY A 73 7.13 4.43 17.39
CA GLY A 73 7.22 5.50 18.40
C GLY A 73 8.64 5.95 18.71
N GLN A 74 9.64 5.20 18.24
CA GLN A 74 11.04 5.54 18.41
C GLN A 74 11.46 6.61 17.41
N ASN A 75 12.33 7.52 17.82
CA ASN A 75 12.93 8.50 16.92
C ASN A 75 14.05 7.81 16.12
N PRO A 76 13.94 7.68 14.78
CA PRO A 76 14.95 6.98 14.00
C PRO A 76 16.34 7.60 14.10
N LEU A 77 16.47 8.88 14.47
CA LEU A 77 17.75 9.56 14.61
C LEU A 77 18.60 9.06 15.79
N ASP A 78 17.99 8.34 16.74
CA ASP A 78 18.68 7.88 17.95
C ASP A 78 19.46 6.57 17.71
N PHE A 79 19.34 5.98 16.52
CA PHE A 79 19.89 4.66 16.18
C PHE A 79 21.03 4.76 15.16
N LYS A 80 21.97 3.83 15.23
CA LYS A 80 23.14 3.76 14.32
C LYS A 80 22.78 3.08 13.00
N VAL A 81 21.89 2.09 13.06
CA VAL A 81 21.45 1.32 11.90
C VAL A 81 19.92 1.25 11.87
N LEU A 82 19.35 1.50 10.70
CA LEU A 82 17.92 1.35 10.45
C LEU A 82 17.72 0.18 9.50
N ILE A 83 16.93 -0.81 9.89
CA ILE A 83 16.62 -1.99 9.07
C ILE A 83 15.13 -1.96 8.75
N THR A 84 14.77 -1.98 7.47
CA THR A 84 13.40 -1.70 7.05
C THR A 84 12.99 -2.43 5.78
N THR A 85 11.68 -2.51 5.54
CA THR A 85 11.09 -2.89 4.24
C THR A 85 10.66 -1.64 3.45
N SER A 86 9.80 -1.80 2.44
CA SER A 86 9.25 -0.72 1.63
C SER A 86 8.40 0.31 2.39
N SER A 87 8.10 0.09 3.67
CA SER A 87 7.37 1.02 4.54
C SER A 87 8.00 2.42 4.61
N VAL A 88 9.31 2.55 4.37
CA VAL A 88 10.03 3.83 4.41
C VAL A 88 10.15 4.53 3.06
N GLU A 89 9.62 3.94 1.98
CA GLU A 89 9.67 4.52 0.63
C GLU A 89 8.87 5.82 0.51
N MET A 90 7.97 6.11 1.46
CA MET A 90 7.16 7.33 1.48
C MET A 90 7.18 7.98 2.87
N GLY A 91 7.44 9.30 2.92
CA GLY A 91 7.20 10.11 4.12
C GLY A 91 8.25 10.06 5.25
N VAL A 92 9.34 9.28 5.13
CA VAL A 92 10.38 9.21 6.17
C VAL A 92 11.69 9.82 5.69
N THR A 93 12.30 10.70 6.50
CA THR A 93 13.60 11.32 6.23
C THR A 93 14.64 10.75 7.18
N PHE A 94 15.76 10.28 6.64
CA PHE A 94 16.89 9.73 7.41
C PHE A 94 18.13 10.60 7.20
N LYS A 95 19.03 10.64 8.20
CA LYS A 95 20.39 11.18 8.04
C LYS A 95 21.35 10.03 7.72
N ALA A 96 21.08 9.37 6.60
CA ALA A 96 21.83 8.20 6.17
C ALA A 96 22.90 8.60 5.15
N ASP A 97 24.12 8.16 5.41
CA ASP A 97 25.26 8.29 4.50
C ASP A 97 25.67 6.95 3.89
N LEU A 98 25.16 5.84 4.41
CA LEU A 98 25.27 4.52 3.79
C LEU A 98 23.88 3.90 3.62
N LEU A 99 23.55 3.49 2.40
CA LEU A 99 22.34 2.75 2.08
C LEU A 99 22.71 1.39 1.48
N LEU A 100 22.30 0.32 2.16
CA LEU A 100 22.33 -1.04 1.63
C LEU A 100 20.90 -1.40 1.22
N MET A 101 20.62 -1.53 -0.07
CA MET A 101 19.25 -1.76 -0.54
C MET A 101 19.13 -2.95 -1.48
N GLU A 102 18.02 -3.66 -1.36
CA GLU A 102 17.50 -4.42 -2.49
C GLU A 102 16.90 -3.46 -3.53
N PRO A 103 16.93 -3.82 -4.83
CA PRO A 103 16.65 -2.88 -5.92
C PRO A 103 15.21 -2.36 -5.97
N GLY A 104 14.27 -2.95 -5.23
CA GLY A 104 12.84 -2.68 -5.38
C GLY A 104 12.18 -3.61 -6.39
N LEU A 105 10.85 -3.52 -6.47
CA LEU A 105 10.06 -4.30 -7.42
C LEU A 105 10.04 -3.62 -8.80
N GLU A 106 9.87 -2.31 -8.82
CA GLU A 106 9.82 -1.47 -10.02
C GLU A 106 10.91 -0.38 -10.03
N PRO A 107 11.28 0.17 -11.20
CA PRO A 107 12.31 1.22 -11.31
C PRO A 107 12.04 2.47 -10.47
N LEU A 108 10.76 2.80 -10.23
CA LEU A 108 10.41 3.96 -9.39
C LEU A 108 10.61 3.67 -7.90
N ASN A 109 10.45 2.42 -7.44
CA ASN A 109 10.82 2.05 -6.08
C ASN A 109 12.33 2.23 -5.88
N PHE A 110 13.12 1.83 -6.89
CA PHE A 110 14.57 2.05 -6.87
C PHE A 110 14.90 3.53 -6.65
N LEU A 111 14.34 4.43 -7.47
CA LEU A 111 14.59 5.88 -7.34
C LEU A 111 14.16 6.43 -5.98
N GLN A 112 12.99 6.01 -5.48
CA GLN A 112 12.50 6.45 -4.17
C GLN A 112 13.40 5.99 -3.02
N ARG A 113 13.99 4.79 -3.11
CA ARG A 113 14.96 4.26 -2.15
C ARG A 113 16.31 4.96 -2.27
N TYR A 114 16.81 5.10 -3.49
CA TYR A 114 18.07 5.80 -3.79
C TYR A 114 18.07 7.20 -3.20
N GLY A 115 16.97 7.94 -3.34
CA GLY A 115 16.81 9.27 -2.78
C GLY A 115 16.73 9.34 -1.26
N ARG A 116 16.92 8.25 -0.50
CA ARG A 116 16.90 8.24 0.98
C ARG A 116 18.27 8.50 1.62
N VAL A 117 19.35 8.37 0.86
CA VAL A 117 20.72 8.61 1.33
C VAL A 117 21.26 9.93 0.79
N ALA A 118 22.36 10.43 1.39
CA ALA A 118 23.13 11.56 0.86
C ALA A 118 22.32 12.88 0.75
N ARG A 119 21.37 13.10 1.66
CA ARG A 119 20.63 14.36 1.76
C ARG A 119 21.39 15.33 2.67
N GLY A 120 22.25 16.16 2.09
CA GLY A 120 22.96 17.20 2.84
C GLY A 120 24.38 17.46 2.32
N GLU A 121 25.29 17.80 3.23
CA GLU A 121 26.66 18.24 2.92
C GLU A 121 27.67 17.09 2.74
N HIS A 122 27.23 15.84 2.92
CA HIS A 122 28.11 14.67 2.89
C HIS A 122 27.89 13.81 1.66
N GLN A 123 28.99 13.27 1.13
CA GLN A 123 28.95 12.25 0.09
C GLN A 123 28.51 10.93 0.71
N GLY A 124 27.28 10.51 0.41
CA GLY A 124 26.80 9.19 0.81
C GLY A 124 27.11 8.11 -0.23
N GLN A 125 26.94 6.86 0.18
CA GLN A 125 27.16 5.67 -0.61
C GLN A 125 25.88 4.82 -0.68
N VAL A 126 25.49 4.42 -1.89
CA VAL A 126 24.42 3.44 -2.13
C VAL A 126 25.04 2.15 -2.63
N ILE A 127 24.78 1.05 -1.92
CA ILE A 127 25.08 -0.30 -2.36
C ILE A 127 23.77 -1.00 -2.68
N VAL A 128 23.65 -1.45 -3.92
CA VAL A 128 22.47 -2.17 -4.38
C VAL A 128 22.81 -3.66 -4.48
N ARG A 129 21.99 -4.50 -3.88
CA ARG A 129 22.07 -5.95 -4.10
C ARG A 129 21.72 -6.26 -5.55
N PHE A 130 22.62 -6.97 -6.22
CA PHE A 130 22.38 -7.54 -7.53
C PHE A 130 22.71 -9.03 -7.49
N ASP A 131 21.80 -9.86 -7.99
CA ASP A 131 22.05 -11.27 -8.29
C ASP A 131 21.32 -11.64 -9.59
N GLU A 132 21.86 -12.62 -10.32
CA GLU A 132 21.33 -13.02 -11.65
C GLU A 132 19.88 -13.49 -11.56
N GLY A 133 19.51 -14.19 -10.48
CA GLY A 133 18.13 -14.63 -10.24
C GLY A 133 17.14 -13.46 -10.10
N LEU A 134 17.52 -12.38 -9.41
CA LEU A 134 16.75 -11.15 -9.34
C LEU A 134 16.64 -10.45 -10.71
N ALA A 135 17.73 -10.44 -11.47
CA ALA A 135 17.82 -9.78 -12.77
C ALA A 135 16.99 -10.50 -13.86
N ASP A 136 16.92 -11.83 -13.80
CA ASP A 136 16.08 -12.64 -14.68
C ASP A 136 14.60 -12.34 -14.48
N GLN A 137 14.18 -12.18 -13.22
CA GLN A 137 12.79 -11.81 -12.87
C GLN A 137 12.47 -10.35 -13.18
N LYS A 138 13.48 -9.47 -13.32
CA LYS A 138 13.31 -8.02 -13.45
C LYS A 138 14.12 -7.50 -14.64
N PRO A 139 13.56 -7.48 -15.86
CA PRO A 139 14.26 -7.01 -17.06
C PRO A 139 14.87 -5.61 -16.93
N TRP A 140 14.23 -4.71 -16.19
CA TRP A 140 14.74 -3.36 -15.95
C TRP A 140 16.06 -3.35 -15.14
N LEU A 141 16.29 -4.35 -14.29
CA LEU A 141 17.50 -4.48 -13.49
C LEU A 141 18.69 -4.90 -14.38
N ARG A 142 18.45 -5.72 -15.42
CA ARG A 142 19.48 -6.04 -16.44
C ARG A 142 19.88 -4.80 -17.24
N THR A 143 18.89 -3.97 -17.60
CA THR A 143 19.15 -2.69 -18.27
C THR A 143 19.97 -1.75 -17.39
N LEU A 144 19.62 -1.65 -16.10
CA LEU A 144 20.39 -0.85 -15.14
C LEU A 144 21.82 -1.37 -14.99
N TRP A 145 22.01 -2.69 -14.92
CA TRP A 145 23.33 -3.31 -14.80
C TRP A 145 24.21 -3.05 -16.02
N ALA A 146 23.68 -3.22 -17.23
CA ALA A 146 24.40 -2.92 -18.46
C ALA A 146 24.79 -1.43 -18.54
N TRP A 147 23.92 -0.54 -18.08
CA TRP A 147 24.21 0.89 -17.99
C TRP A 147 25.30 1.19 -16.95
N TYR A 148 25.28 0.52 -15.79
CA TYR A 148 26.33 0.65 -14.77
C TYR A 148 27.70 0.27 -15.35
N LEU A 149 27.81 -0.92 -15.98
CA LEU A 149 29.08 -1.39 -16.57
C LEU A 149 29.64 -0.42 -17.62
N LYS A 150 28.77 0.16 -18.46
CA LYS A 150 29.19 1.15 -19.48
C LYS A 150 29.71 2.46 -18.88
N ASN A 151 29.34 2.76 -17.65
CA ASN A 151 29.65 4.01 -16.96
C ASN A 151 30.50 3.82 -15.70
N GLU A 152 31.10 2.64 -15.53
CA GLU A 152 31.97 2.37 -14.40
C GLU A 152 33.12 3.39 -14.32
N GLY A 153 33.38 3.88 -13.11
CA GLY A 153 34.40 4.89 -12.84
C GLY A 153 34.07 6.32 -13.32
N LYS A 154 32.93 6.54 -14.00
CA LYS A 154 32.53 7.87 -14.45
C LYS A 154 31.74 8.60 -13.37
N ARG A 155 31.93 9.91 -13.30
CA ARG A 155 31.04 10.82 -12.55
C ARG A 155 29.84 11.14 -13.42
N LEU A 156 28.65 10.85 -12.91
CA LEU A 156 27.37 11.05 -13.59
C LEU A 156 26.44 11.94 -12.75
N ASP A 157 25.46 12.53 -13.40
CA ASP A 157 24.40 13.27 -12.73
C ASP A 157 23.21 12.35 -12.41
N ILE A 158 22.42 12.74 -11.41
CA ILE A 158 21.22 11.97 -11.04
C ILE A 158 20.22 11.85 -12.20
N GLN A 159 20.26 12.79 -13.15
CA GLN A 159 19.44 12.76 -14.35
C GLN A 159 19.79 11.55 -15.23
N ASP A 160 21.08 11.18 -15.35
CA ASP A 160 21.50 10.03 -16.16
C ASP A 160 20.92 8.71 -15.63
N LEU A 161 20.92 8.55 -14.29
CA LEU A 161 20.31 7.41 -13.60
C LEU A 161 18.78 7.42 -13.72
N THR A 162 18.18 8.61 -13.61
CA THR A 162 16.73 8.78 -13.74
C THR A 162 16.27 8.42 -15.14
N ASP A 163 16.99 8.85 -16.17
CA ASP A 163 16.66 8.59 -17.57
C ASP A 163 16.67 7.09 -17.87
N ILE A 164 17.71 6.35 -17.46
CA ILE A 164 17.77 4.91 -17.72
C ILE A 164 16.66 4.14 -16.98
N LEU A 165 16.38 4.48 -15.72
CA LEU A 165 15.31 3.84 -14.95
C LEU A 165 13.93 4.20 -15.50
N CYS A 166 13.79 5.39 -16.08
CA CYS A 166 12.57 5.85 -16.70
C CYS A 166 12.44 5.43 -18.18
N GLN A 167 13.45 4.89 -18.85
CA GLN A 167 13.37 4.60 -20.30
C GLN A 167 12.26 3.60 -20.66
N THR A 168 12.17 2.48 -19.94
CA THR A 168 11.13 1.46 -20.18
C THR A 168 9.75 2.00 -19.83
N ILE A 169 9.71 2.83 -18.79
CA ILE A 169 8.52 3.51 -18.28
C ILE A 169 8.04 4.56 -19.31
N ALA A 170 8.91 5.42 -19.82
CA ALA A 170 8.68 6.41 -20.87
C ALA A 170 8.26 5.77 -22.19
N LYS A 171 8.80 4.58 -22.53
CA LYS A 171 8.36 3.80 -23.69
C LYS A 171 6.96 3.24 -23.49
N ARG A 172 6.65 2.67 -22.32
CA ARG A 172 5.26 2.31 -21.91
C ARG A 172 4.33 3.52 -21.86
N PHE A 173 4.87 4.73 -21.63
CA PHE A 173 4.12 5.99 -21.61
C PHE A 173 3.87 6.60 -22.98
N LYS A 174 4.76 6.40 -23.96
CA LYS A 174 4.50 6.78 -25.37
C LYS A 174 3.33 6.00 -25.97
N ASP A 175 3.06 4.79 -25.48
CA ASP A 175 1.91 3.98 -25.88
C ASP A 175 0.58 4.43 -25.23
N GLY A 176 0.57 5.48 -24.40
CA GLY A 176 -0.60 6.27 -23.96
C GLY A 176 -1.67 5.56 -23.12
N LYS A 177 -1.67 4.23 -23.00
CA LYS A 177 -2.85 3.51 -22.49
C LYS A 177 -2.91 3.31 -20.97
N HIS A 178 -1.81 3.48 -20.24
CA HIS A 178 -1.76 3.08 -18.81
C HIS A 178 -1.50 4.21 -17.81
N TYR A 179 -0.63 5.18 -18.09
CA TYR A 179 -0.45 6.33 -17.18
C TYR A 179 -1.44 7.46 -17.40
N ASP A 180 -1.98 7.65 -18.61
CA ASP A 180 -3.14 8.51 -18.78
C ASP A 180 -4.26 8.00 -17.87
N ARG A 181 -4.49 6.68 -17.79
CA ARG A 181 -5.49 6.10 -16.90
C ARG A 181 -5.13 6.21 -15.42
N LEU A 182 -3.89 6.00 -15.00
CA LEU A 182 -3.47 6.10 -13.58
C LEU A 182 -3.37 7.55 -13.08
N SER A 183 -2.80 8.47 -13.87
CA SER A 183 -2.79 9.90 -13.57
C SER A 183 -4.19 10.51 -13.66
N ASN A 184 -5.04 10.06 -14.61
CA ASN A 184 -6.45 10.43 -14.62
C ASN A 184 -7.18 9.84 -13.43
N ARG A 185 -6.98 8.57 -13.08
CA ARG A 185 -7.60 7.95 -11.89
C ARG A 185 -7.24 8.69 -10.63
N ALA A 186 -5.96 8.95 -10.41
CA ALA A 186 -5.50 9.75 -9.28
C ALA A 186 -6.12 11.16 -9.30
N SER A 187 -6.25 11.79 -10.47
CA SER A 187 -6.89 13.11 -10.62
C SER A 187 -8.39 13.07 -10.29
N TYR A 188 -9.11 12.04 -10.71
CA TYR A 188 -10.55 11.87 -10.44
C TYR A 188 -10.81 11.44 -9.00
N VAL A 189 -9.97 10.58 -8.41
CA VAL A 189 -9.99 10.27 -6.97
C VAL A 189 -9.71 11.51 -6.14
N ALA A 190 -8.70 12.32 -6.49
CA ALA A 190 -8.46 13.60 -5.84
C ALA A 190 -9.63 14.58 -6.03
N GLY A 191 -10.30 14.53 -7.19
CA GLY A 191 -11.52 15.28 -7.46
C GLY A 191 -12.69 14.87 -6.57
N LEU A 192 -12.85 13.55 -6.34
CA LEU A 192 -13.84 12.99 -5.42
C LEU A 192 -13.51 13.36 -3.97
N TYR A 193 -12.25 13.24 -3.54
CA TYR A 193 -11.80 13.69 -2.24
C TYR A 193 -12.08 15.19 -2.01
N TRP A 194 -11.81 16.05 -3.01
CA TRP A 194 -12.13 17.48 -2.93
C TRP A 194 -13.64 17.73 -2.77
N HIS A 195 -14.48 16.93 -3.44
CA HIS A 195 -15.93 16.99 -3.29
C HIS A 195 -16.35 16.67 -1.84
N VAL A 196 -15.79 15.62 -1.26
CA VAL A 196 -16.06 15.22 0.12
C VAL A 196 -15.55 16.28 1.10
N LEU A 197 -14.34 16.80 0.90
CA LEU A 197 -13.74 17.84 1.74
C LEU A 197 -14.58 19.13 1.75
N LEU A 198 -15.16 19.52 0.61
CA LEU A 198 -16.06 20.68 0.52
C LEU A 198 -17.33 20.54 1.37
N LYS A 199 -17.81 19.31 1.56
CA LYS A 199 -19.01 18.99 2.34
C LYS A 199 -18.72 18.63 3.80
N HIS A 200 -17.46 18.38 4.14
CA HIS A 200 -17.06 17.97 5.47
C HIS A 200 -17.31 19.08 6.51
N PHE A 201 -17.78 18.71 7.71
CA PHE A 201 -18.15 19.68 8.76
C PHE A 201 -16.99 20.59 9.20
N SER A 202 -15.74 20.13 9.08
CA SER A 202 -14.54 20.90 9.43
C SER A 202 -14.18 21.98 8.40
N SER A 203 -14.89 22.05 7.26
CA SER A 203 -14.65 23.01 6.19
C SER A 203 -15.46 24.30 6.33
N ASN A 204 -16.15 24.57 7.44
CA ASN A 204 -17.08 25.68 7.57
C ASN A 204 -16.55 27.09 7.20
N ARG A 205 -17.48 27.94 6.71
CA ARG A 205 -17.30 29.37 6.37
C ARG A 205 -16.13 29.64 5.42
N HIS A 206 -15.05 30.23 5.91
CA HIS A 206 -13.93 30.72 5.07
C HIS A 206 -13.18 29.59 4.37
N ARG A 207 -13.05 28.42 5.03
CA ARG A 207 -12.36 27.26 4.43
C ARG A 207 -13.15 26.69 3.26
N GLN A 208 -14.48 26.60 3.36
CA GLN A 208 -15.35 26.15 2.28
C GLN A 208 -15.29 27.09 1.10
N GLN A 209 -15.35 28.40 1.34
CA GLN A 209 -15.23 29.42 0.28
C GLN A 209 -13.87 29.33 -0.42
N HIS A 210 -12.78 29.14 0.34
CA HIS A 210 -11.45 28.95 -0.21
C HIS A 210 -11.37 27.67 -1.06
N LEU A 211 -11.81 26.53 -0.54
CA LEU A 211 -11.86 25.27 -1.28
C LEU A 211 -12.76 25.36 -2.52
N TYR A 212 -13.84 26.12 -2.48
CA TYR A 212 -14.71 26.32 -3.63
C TYR A 212 -14.03 27.17 -4.70
N ARG A 213 -13.37 28.27 -4.29
CA ARG A 213 -12.64 29.19 -5.18
C ARG A 213 -11.50 28.49 -5.92
N TYR A 214 -10.75 27.63 -5.24
CA TYR A 214 -9.62 26.91 -5.81
C TYR A 214 -9.96 25.49 -6.28
N ARG A 215 -11.25 25.19 -6.44
CA ARG A 215 -11.70 23.85 -6.86
C ARG A 215 -11.13 23.47 -8.24
N PRO A 216 -10.41 22.33 -8.36
CA PRO A 216 -9.92 21.84 -9.64
C PRO A 216 -11.07 21.51 -10.62
N LYS A 217 -10.78 21.57 -11.94
CA LYS A 217 -11.75 21.22 -12.99
C LYS A 217 -12.32 19.80 -12.82
N VAL A 218 -11.46 18.83 -12.50
CA VAL A 218 -11.86 17.43 -12.24
C VAL A 218 -12.83 17.30 -11.06
N ALA A 219 -12.63 18.07 -9.98
CA ALA A 219 -13.55 18.08 -8.84
C ALA A 219 -14.93 18.64 -9.22
N LYS A 220 -15.00 19.62 -10.13
CA LYS A 220 -16.27 20.13 -10.69
C LYS A 220 -16.98 19.04 -11.51
N ILE A 221 -16.24 18.30 -12.35
CA ILE A 221 -16.79 17.19 -13.14
C ILE A 221 -17.35 16.10 -12.24
N VAL A 222 -16.57 15.64 -11.25
CA VAL A 222 -17.01 14.63 -10.27
C VAL A 222 -18.26 15.09 -9.51
N SER A 223 -18.27 16.33 -9.03
CA SER A 223 -19.45 16.90 -8.35
C SER A 223 -20.69 16.91 -9.25
N GLY A 224 -20.51 17.17 -10.56
CA GLY A 224 -21.58 17.12 -11.55
C GLY A 224 -22.12 15.71 -11.74
N LYS A 225 -21.26 14.71 -11.91
CA LYS A 225 -21.66 13.29 -12.02
C LYS A 225 -22.39 12.82 -10.77
N LEU A 226 -21.88 13.13 -9.57
CA LEU A 226 -22.54 12.80 -8.32
C LEU A 226 -23.92 13.47 -8.17
N LYS A 227 -24.14 14.65 -8.78
CA LYS A 227 -25.46 15.27 -8.83
C LYS A 227 -26.41 14.46 -9.71
N VAL A 228 -25.99 14.10 -10.93
CA VAL A 228 -26.77 13.29 -11.88
C VAL A 228 -27.09 11.91 -11.31
N ILE A 229 -26.13 11.26 -10.64
CA ILE A 229 -26.34 9.97 -9.97
C ILE A 229 -27.46 10.10 -8.92
N ARG A 230 -27.47 11.19 -8.15
CA ARG A 230 -28.47 11.43 -7.08
C ARG A 230 -29.87 11.77 -7.59
N GLU A 231 -30.06 12.10 -8.86
CA GLU A 231 -31.40 12.37 -9.42
C GLU A 231 -32.30 11.12 -9.35
N MET A 232 -31.70 9.92 -9.42
CA MET A 232 -32.41 8.65 -9.21
C MET A 232 -33.06 8.54 -7.83
N ALA A 233 -32.64 9.34 -6.84
CA ALA A 233 -33.27 9.38 -5.51
C ALA A 233 -34.66 10.02 -5.51
N ALA A 234 -35.09 10.64 -6.62
CA ALA A 234 -36.45 11.14 -6.79
C ALA A 234 -37.48 10.00 -6.93
N ASN A 235 -37.05 8.79 -7.28
CA ASN A 235 -37.89 7.59 -7.30
C ASN A 235 -37.72 6.81 -5.99
N ASP A 236 -38.82 6.62 -5.26
CA ASP A 236 -38.83 5.93 -3.97
C ASP A 236 -38.29 4.49 -4.03
N GLN A 237 -38.41 3.80 -5.17
CA GLN A 237 -37.86 2.47 -5.38
C GLN A 237 -36.32 2.43 -5.26
N TYR A 238 -35.63 3.48 -5.73
CA TYR A 238 -34.17 3.52 -5.79
C TYR A 238 -33.54 4.42 -4.73
N LYS A 239 -34.34 5.28 -4.09
CA LYS A 239 -33.90 6.30 -3.14
C LYS A 239 -32.99 5.76 -2.05
N GLU A 240 -33.33 4.64 -1.44
CA GLU A 240 -32.51 4.04 -0.38
C GLU A 240 -31.18 3.52 -0.95
N ALA A 241 -31.23 2.73 -2.02
CA ALA A 241 -30.05 2.16 -2.67
C ALA A 241 -29.03 3.23 -3.12
N ILE A 242 -29.50 4.26 -3.82
CA ILE A 242 -28.61 5.29 -4.35
C ILE A 242 -28.04 6.20 -3.27
N THR A 243 -28.83 6.46 -2.22
CA THR A 243 -28.38 7.25 -1.08
C THR A 243 -27.29 6.49 -0.32
N ALA A 244 -27.53 5.22 -0.03
CA ALA A 244 -26.55 4.35 0.62
C ALA A 244 -25.27 4.19 -0.22
N TRP A 245 -25.40 3.97 -1.53
CA TRP A 245 -24.26 3.84 -2.44
C TRP A 245 -23.41 5.13 -2.49
N CYS A 246 -24.06 6.30 -2.65
CA CYS A 246 -23.34 7.58 -2.65
C CYS A 246 -22.67 7.87 -1.30
N GLN A 247 -23.33 7.54 -0.19
CA GLN A 247 -22.77 7.74 1.15
C GLN A 247 -21.54 6.87 1.38
N ARG A 248 -21.62 5.57 1.03
CA ARG A 248 -20.48 4.65 1.13
C ARG A 248 -19.31 5.12 0.25
N LEU A 249 -19.58 5.54 -0.99
CA LEU A 249 -18.56 6.10 -1.89
C LEU A 249 -17.86 7.34 -1.32
N GLU A 250 -18.62 8.24 -0.68
CA GLU A 250 -18.04 9.42 -0.03
C GLU A 250 -17.27 9.04 1.25
N GLN A 251 -17.71 8.02 2.01
CA GLN A 251 -17.01 7.50 3.19
C GLN A 251 -15.68 6.84 2.85
N GLU A 252 -15.61 6.05 1.77
CA GLU A 252 -14.35 5.45 1.30
C GLU A 252 -13.23 6.49 1.10
N MET A 253 -13.60 7.74 0.81
CA MET A 253 -12.63 8.83 0.63
C MET A 253 -12.14 9.48 1.92
N LEU A 254 -12.84 9.22 3.02
CA LEU A 254 -12.41 9.60 4.35
C LEU A 254 -11.60 8.48 5.01
N THR A 255 -11.68 7.26 4.49
CA THR A 255 -10.88 6.12 4.96
C THR A 255 -9.43 6.27 4.50
N LEU A 256 -8.58 6.79 5.39
CA LEU A 256 -7.14 7.01 5.12
C LEU A 256 -6.32 5.71 5.10
N ARG A 257 -6.84 4.63 5.71
CA ARG A 257 -6.28 3.27 5.71
C ARG A 257 -7.41 2.27 5.92
N ASP A 258 -7.52 1.31 5.01
CA ASP A 258 -8.24 0.06 5.30
C ASP A 258 -7.32 -0.79 6.18
N ILE A 259 -7.66 -0.94 7.46
CA ILE A 259 -6.96 -1.83 8.38
C ILE A 259 -7.79 -3.11 8.41
N GLU A 260 -7.49 -4.03 7.51
CA GLU A 260 -8.14 -5.34 7.51
C GLU A 260 -8.09 -5.98 8.92
N PRO A 261 -9.16 -6.68 9.33
CA PRO A 261 -9.18 -7.44 10.57
C PRO A 261 -7.94 -8.34 10.68
N ARG A 262 -7.25 -8.22 11.81
CA ARG A 262 -6.01 -8.95 12.07
C ARG A 262 -6.31 -10.20 12.89
N ILE A 263 -5.74 -11.32 12.48
CA ILE A 263 -5.77 -12.56 13.25
C ILE A 263 -4.52 -12.62 14.12
N ARG A 264 -4.71 -13.01 15.38
CA ARG A 264 -3.63 -13.29 16.32
C ARG A 264 -3.00 -14.64 16.00
N ILE A 265 -1.70 -14.68 15.75
CA ILE A 265 -0.95 -15.94 15.63
C ILE A 265 -0.14 -16.13 16.89
N ILE A 266 -0.30 -17.29 17.55
CA ILE A 266 0.53 -17.70 18.68
C ILE A 266 1.37 -18.87 18.20
N ASP A 267 2.69 -18.69 18.15
CA ASP A 267 3.59 -19.70 17.61
C ASP A 267 4.06 -20.74 18.64
N GLY A 268 4.83 -21.73 18.18
CA GLY A 268 5.33 -22.81 19.03
C GLY A 268 6.26 -22.36 20.17
N GLU A 269 6.84 -21.17 20.07
CA GLU A 269 7.65 -20.55 21.13
C GLU A 269 6.83 -19.64 22.06
N GLY A 270 5.53 -19.46 21.75
CA GLY A 270 4.63 -18.58 22.49
C GLY A 270 4.67 -17.12 22.03
N GLU A 271 5.34 -16.83 20.90
CA GLU A 271 5.37 -15.49 20.33
C GLU A 271 4.03 -15.14 19.68
N VAL A 272 3.60 -13.88 19.86
CA VAL A 272 2.30 -13.40 19.42
C VAL A 272 2.44 -12.39 18.29
N PHE A 273 1.77 -12.66 17.16
CA PHE A 273 1.76 -11.80 15.98
C PHE A 273 0.32 -11.37 15.66
N GLN A 274 0.12 -10.16 15.14
CA GLN A 274 -1.18 -9.73 14.61
C GLN A 274 -1.06 -9.46 13.11
N VAL A 275 -1.62 -10.34 12.30
CA VAL A 275 -1.43 -10.32 10.84
C VAL A 275 -2.78 -10.31 10.14
N PRO A 276 -3.01 -9.45 9.13
CA PRO A 276 -4.17 -9.56 8.25
C PRO A 276 -4.30 -10.97 7.68
N GLN A 277 -5.49 -11.56 7.72
CA GLN A 277 -5.73 -12.93 7.27
C GLN A 277 -5.25 -13.16 5.83
N HIS A 278 -5.46 -12.19 4.93
CA HIS A 278 -5.04 -12.34 3.53
C HIS A 278 -3.52 -12.46 3.37
N LEU A 279 -2.73 -11.77 4.19
CA LEU A 279 -1.27 -11.88 4.15
C LEU A 279 -0.82 -13.27 4.59
N LEU A 280 -1.48 -13.83 5.62
CA LEU A 280 -1.25 -15.21 6.06
C LEU A 280 -1.62 -16.20 4.97
N GLN A 281 -2.78 -16.06 4.33
CA GLN A 281 -3.21 -16.94 3.24
C GLN A 281 -2.30 -16.85 2.01
N ARG A 282 -1.76 -15.65 1.72
CA ARG A 282 -0.87 -15.41 0.59
C ARG A 282 0.52 -15.99 0.83
N ALA A 283 1.08 -15.73 2.00
CA ALA A 283 2.48 -15.97 2.32
C ALA A 283 2.71 -17.30 3.05
N THR A 284 1.66 -17.93 3.61
CA THR A 284 1.73 -19.17 4.39
C THR A 284 0.58 -20.11 4.00
N ASP A 285 0.54 -21.30 4.59
CA ASP A 285 -0.62 -22.20 4.54
C ASP A 285 -1.27 -22.42 5.91
N ILE A 286 -0.96 -21.56 6.88
CA ILE A 286 -1.43 -21.67 8.26
C ILE A 286 -2.96 -21.65 8.36
N VAL A 287 -3.61 -20.77 7.59
CA VAL A 287 -5.07 -20.59 7.62
C VAL A 287 -5.81 -21.84 7.13
N ASP A 288 -5.18 -22.63 6.25
CA ASP A 288 -5.76 -23.89 5.74
C ASP A 288 -5.48 -25.07 6.68
N ARG A 289 -4.40 -25.00 7.47
CA ARG A 289 -3.88 -26.12 8.28
C ARG A 289 -4.33 -26.09 9.74
N TYR A 290 -4.58 -24.90 10.28
CA TYR A 290 -4.88 -24.71 11.70
C TYR A 290 -6.25 -24.05 11.87
N PRO A 291 -7.03 -24.47 12.89
CA PRO A 291 -8.32 -23.87 13.14
C PRO A 291 -8.15 -22.42 13.61
N ILE A 292 -9.01 -21.54 13.11
CA ILE A 292 -9.23 -20.22 13.69
C ILE A 292 -10.13 -20.41 14.91
N THR A 293 -9.62 -19.98 16.07
CA THR A 293 -10.32 -20.01 17.36
C THR A 293 -10.54 -18.58 17.86
N PHE A 294 -11.28 -18.39 18.94
CA PHE A 294 -11.45 -17.08 19.57
C PHE A 294 -10.75 -17.07 20.94
N GLY A 295 -9.97 -16.01 21.17
CA GLY A 295 -9.27 -15.75 22.41
C GLY A 295 -10.20 -15.35 23.55
N LYS A 296 -9.62 -15.14 24.74
CA LYS A 296 -10.38 -14.65 25.92
C LYS A 296 -10.94 -13.24 25.74
N ASP A 297 -10.40 -12.49 24.80
CA ASP A 297 -10.79 -11.13 24.42
C ASP A 297 -11.55 -11.09 23.09
N ASP A 298 -12.13 -12.21 22.68
CA ASP A 298 -12.94 -12.36 21.47
C ASP A 298 -12.19 -12.02 20.16
N CYS A 299 -10.86 -11.96 20.22
CA CYS A 299 -10.02 -11.82 19.04
C CYS A 299 -9.84 -13.19 18.35
N GLN A 300 -9.90 -13.22 17.02
CA GLN A 300 -9.56 -14.43 16.27
C GLN A 300 -8.08 -14.81 16.49
N GLU A 301 -7.83 -16.06 16.85
CA GLU A 301 -6.50 -16.61 17.11
C GLU A 301 -6.25 -17.91 16.34
N ILE A 302 -5.05 -18.08 15.80
CA ILE A 302 -4.53 -19.36 15.32
C ILE A 302 -3.29 -19.73 16.14
N ARG A 303 -3.26 -20.95 16.67
CA ARG A 303 -2.11 -21.50 17.39
C ARG A 303 -1.36 -22.47 16.47
N ILE A 304 -0.09 -22.17 16.21
CA ILE A 304 0.79 -22.98 15.36
C ILE A 304 1.87 -23.67 16.21
N THR A 305 2.49 -24.72 15.67
CA THR A 305 3.37 -25.61 16.44
C THR A 305 4.85 -25.26 16.38
N ILE A 306 5.28 -24.50 15.37
CA ILE A 306 6.65 -24.02 15.18
C ILE A 306 6.65 -22.51 14.93
N LYS A 307 7.80 -21.90 14.61
CA LYS A 307 7.90 -20.46 14.35
C LYS A 307 7.08 -20.07 13.13
N LEU A 308 6.43 -18.91 13.16
CA LEU A 308 5.73 -18.34 12.00
C LEU A 308 6.62 -18.28 10.74
N GLY A 309 7.91 -17.99 10.93
CA GLY A 309 8.92 -17.92 9.87
C GLY A 309 9.06 -19.19 9.02
N ASP A 310 8.79 -20.34 9.63
CA ASP A 310 8.97 -21.65 9.00
C ASP A 310 7.78 -22.06 8.12
N TYR A 311 6.63 -21.36 8.23
CA TYR A 311 5.45 -21.59 7.40
C TYR A 311 5.40 -20.72 6.13
N PHE A 312 6.37 -19.83 5.93
CA PHE A 312 6.42 -19.00 4.73
C PHE A 312 6.65 -19.86 3.48
N LEU A 313 5.79 -19.69 2.47
CA LEU A 313 5.89 -20.38 1.18
C LEU A 313 7.00 -19.78 0.31
N ASP A 314 7.66 -20.60 -0.50
CA ASP A 314 8.69 -20.13 -1.45
C ASP A 314 8.10 -19.26 -2.57
N LYS A 315 6.80 -19.43 -2.87
CA LYS A 315 6.04 -18.59 -3.80
C LYS A 315 4.70 -18.22 -3.18
N ASN A 316 4.40 -16.92 -3.20
CA ASN A 316 3.12 -16.39 -2.76
C ASN A 316 1.96 -17.03 -3.56
N ARG A 317 0.91 -17.47 -2.85
CA ARG A 317 -0.32 -17.94 -3.46
C ARG A 317 -1.16 -16.74 -3.92
N TYR A 318 -1.62 -16.76 -5.16
CA TYR A 318 -2.67 -15.84 -5.59
C TYR A 318 -4.02 -16.42 -5.18
N ILE A 319 -4.74 -15.75 -4.28
CA ILE A 319 -6.05 -16.19 -3.80
C ILE A 319 -7.06 -15.10 -4.20
N PRO A 320 -7.75 -15.25 -5.34
CA PRO A 320 -8.79 -14.32 -5.73
C PRO A 320 -9.97 -14.46 -4.76
N LYS A 321 -10.23 -13.44 -3.95
CA LYS A 321 -11.41 -13.40 -3.09
C LYS A 321 -12.63 -13.04 -3.93
N THR A 322 -13.75 -13.72 -3.72
CA THR A 322 -15.04 -13.22 -4.19
C THR A 322 -15.61 -12.37 -3.07
N ARG A 323 -15.91 -11.09 -3.33
CA ARG A 323 -16.51 -10.16 -2.37
C ARG A 323 -17.85 -9.65 -2.86
N GLN A 324 -18.65 -9.13 -1.94
CA GLN A 324 -19.96 -8.55 -2.21
C GLN A 324 -19.82 -7.05 -2.50
N PHE A 325 -20.28 -6.63 -3.68
CA PHE A 325 -20.21 -5.22 -4.12
C PHE A 325 -21.58 -4.64 -4.44
N TYR A 326 -21.78 -3.37 -4.10
CA TYR A 326 -23.05 -2.68 -4.32
C TYR A 326 -23.10 -2.00 -5.69
N LEU A 327 -24.27 -2.11 -6.32
CA LEU A 327 -24.64 -1.37 -7.52
C LEU A 327 -25.55 -0.19 -7.11
N PRO A 328 -25.55 0.93 -7.84
CA PRO A 328 -26.27 2.15 -7.44
C PRO A 328 -27.79 1.99 -7.31
N ASN A 329 -28.38 1.03 -8.01
CA ASN A 329 -29.83 0.81 -8.08
C ASN A 329 -30.32 -0.38 -7.23
N SER A 330 -29.47 -0.99 -6.41
CA SER A 330 -29.80 -2.18 -5.61
C SER A 330 -29.13 -2.15 -4.23
N LEU A 331 -29.91 -2.50 -3.20
CA LEU A 331 -29.38 -2.80 -1.87
C LEU A 331 -28.86 -4.24 -1.76
N ILE A 332 -29.13 -5.09 -2.74
CA ILE A 332 -28.59 -6.45 -2.78
C ILE A 332 -27.23 -6.37 -3.47
N PRO A 333 -26.13 -6.72 -2.79
CA PRO A 333 -24.81 -6.72 -3.40
C PRO A 333 -24.64 -7.89 -4.37
N VAL A 334 -23.70 -7.74 -5.29
CA VAL A 334 -23.32 -8.75 -6.28
C VAL A 334 -21.96 -9.36 -5.93
N PRO A 335 -21.83 -10.70 -5.98
CA PRO A 335 -20.55 -11.35 -5.75
C PRO A 335 -19.64 -11.16 -6.98
N LEU A 336 -18.51 -10.48 -6.79
CA LEU A 336 -17.49 -10.27 -7.82
C LEU A 336 -16.12 -10.72 -7.33
N LYS A 337 -15.27 -11.13 -8.27
CA LYS A 337 -13.86 -11.39 -7.98
C LYS A 337 -13.14 -10.07 -7.69
N ASP A 338 -12.62 -9.95 -6.48
CA ASP A 338 -11.76 -8.86 -6.04
C ASP A 338 -10.33 -9.11 -6.53
N ASP A 339 -10.12 -8.80 -7.80
CA ASP A 339 -8.84 -8.92 -8.49
C ASP A 339 -8.54 -7.67 -9.32
N TYR A 340 -7.45 -7.71 -10.08
CA TYR A 340 -7.04 -6.60 -10.95
C TYR A 340 -8.09 -6.24 -12.03
N GLN A 341 -9.13 -7.07 -12.23
CA GLN A 341 -10.24 -6.83 -13.15
C GLN A 341 -11.51 -6.32 -12.45
N ILE A 342 -11.48 -6.05 -11.14
CA ILE A 342 -12.68 -5.68 -10.36
C ILE A 342 -13.51 -4.56 -10.98
N ILE A 343 -12.86 -3.51 -11.53
CA ILE A 343 -13.56 -2.40 -12.19
C ILE A 343 -14.30 -2.86 -13.45
N THR A 344 -13.67 -3.73 -14.24
CA THR A 344 -14.29 -4.31 -15.44
C THR A 344 -15.45 -5.21 -15.04
N ASN A 345 -15.26 -6.04 -14.02
CA ASN A 345 -16.29 -6.96 -13.51
C ASN A 345 -17.50 -6.20 -12.95
N TRP A 346 -17.27 -5.12 -12.20
CA TRP A 346 -18.32 -4.27 -11.67
C TRP A 346 -19.10 -3.56 -12.78
N CYS A 347 -18.40 -2.98 -13.77
CA CYS A 347 -19.06 -2.34 -14.91
C CYS A 347 -19.90 -3.35 -15.71
N ALA A 348 -19.36 -4.55 -15.95
CA ALA A 348 -20.08 -5.61 -16.64
C ALA A 348 -21.33 -6.07 -15.86
N ALA A 349 -21.26 -6.12 -14.52
CA ALA A 349 -22.40 -6.45 -13.68
C ALA A 349 -23.52 -5.38 -13.78
N LEU A 350 -23.15 -4.10 -13.80
CA LEU A 350 -24.11 -3.01 -14.00
C LEU A 350 -24.72 -3.02 -15.41
N GLU A 351 -23.89 -3.25 -16.43
CA GLU A 351 -24.29 -3.30 -17.84
C GLU A 351 -25.22 -4.49 -18.13
N LYS A 352 -25.02 -5.64 -17.47
CA LYS A 352 -25.92 -6.80 -17.59
C LYS A 352 -27.36 -6.49 -17.16
N GLN A 353 -27.56 -5.48 -16.32
CA GLN A 353 -28.90 -5.04 -15.91
C GLN A 353 -29.60 -4.18 -16.97
N ARG A 354 -28.89 -3.74 -18.03
CA ARG A 354 -29.41 -2.80 -19.02
C ARG A 354 -30.66 -3.29 -19.74
N GLU A 355 -30.78 -4.60 -19.92
CA GLU A 355 -31.91 -5.23 -20.60
C GLU A 355 -33.09 -5.54 -19.66
N ASN A 356 -32.86 -5.63 -18.35
CA ASN A 356 -33.81 -6.23 -17.40
C ASN A 356 -34.14 -5.34 -16.18
N SER A 357 -33.59 -4.14 -16.10
CA SER A 357 -33.81 -3.20 -15.00
C SER A 357 -34.51 -1.93 -15.50
N LEU A 358 -35.62 -1.58 -14.85
CA LEU A 358 -36.34 -0.32 -15.10
C LEU A 358 -35.46 0.92 -14.89
N ALA A 359 -34.37 0.81 -14.13
CA ALA A 359 -33.42 1.91 -13.94
C ALA A 359 -32.72 2.34 -15.24
N TRP A 360 -32.63 1.46 -16.25
CA TRP A 360 -32.02 1.73 -17.55
C TRP A 360 -33.03 2.13 -18.63
N ASP A 361 -34.33 2.11 -18.31
CA ASP A 361 -35.40 2.47 -19.24
C ASP A 361 -35.27 3.95 -19.67
N LYS A 362 -35.45 4.25 -20.95
CA LYS A 362 -35.26 5.60 -21.49
C LYS A 362 -36.41 6.54 -21.19
N ASP A 363 -37.62 6.00 -21.01
CA ASP A 363 -38.85 6.77 -20.90
C ASP A 363 -39.22 7.01 -19.43
N PHE A 364 -38.93 6.05 -18.55
CA PHE A 364 -39.31 6.10 -17.13
C PHE A 364 -38.15 5.82 -16.16
N GLY A 365 -36.97 5.48 -16.67
CA GLY A 365 -35.80 5.14 -15.88
C GLY A 365 -34.83 6.31 -15.66
N PHE A 366 -33.60 5.96 -15.23
CA PHE A 366 -32.51 6.88 -14.96
C PHE A 366 -31.21 6.46 -15.67
N PRO A 367 -31.22 6.26 -17.00
CA PRO A 367 -30.08 5.73 -17.73
C PRO A 367 -28.86 6.67 -17.64
N GLU A 368 -29.08 7.98 -17.52
CA GLU A 368 -28.00 8.95 -17.31
C GLU A 368 -27.34 8.82 -15.93
N SER A 369 -28.13 8.59 -14.87
CA SER A 369 -27.62 8.32 -13.52
C SER A 369 -26.82 7.02 -13.47
N MET A 370 -27.31 5.97 -14.14
CA MET A 370 -26.63 4.68 -14.24
C MET A 370 -25.32 4.79 -15.03
N GLN A 371 -25.32 5.47 -16.17
CA GLN A 371 -24.11 5.76 -16.94
C GLN A 371 -23.13 6.64 -16.14
N ALA A 372 -23.62 7.64 -15.41
CA ALA A 372 -22.78 8.50 -14.59
C ALA A 372 -22.10 7.73 -13.45
N ALA A 373 -22.77 6.75 -12.84
CA ALA A 373 -22.18 5.87 -11.84
C ALA A 373 -21.09 4.99 -12.45
N MET A 374 -21.33 4.42 -13.64
CA MET A 374 -20.34 3.64 -14.37
C MET A 374 -19.09 4.48 -14.72
N ASP A 375 -19.29 5.67 -15.27
CA ASP A 375 -18.21 6.60 -15.58
C ASP A 375 -17.38 6.91 -14.32
N LEU A 376 -18.06 7.19 -13.20
CA LEU A 376 -17.39 7.54 -11.94
C LEU A 376 -16.53 6.38 -11.41
N VAL A 377 -17.04 5.15 -11.45
CA VAL A 377 -16.27 3.95 -11.06
C VAL A 377 -15.09 3.71 -12.00
N GLN A 378 -15.26 3.87 -13.31
CA GLN A 378 -14.16 3.73 -14.27
C GLN A 378 -13.07 4.79 -14.08
N TRP A 379 -13.49 6.03 -13.81
CA TRP A 379 -12.62 7.17 -13.61
C TRP A 379 -11.89 7.14 -12.28
N THR A 380 -12.53 6.69 -11.20
CA THR A 380 -11.91 6.67 -9.87
C THR A 380 -11.21 5.35 -9.58
N GLY A 381 -11.68 4.25 -10.17
CA GLY A 381 -11.27 2.90 -9.77
C GLY A 381 -11.80 2.50 -8.40
N LEU A 382 -12.82 3.19 -7.88
CA LEU A 382 -13.43 2.91 -6.58
C LEU A 382 -14.73 2.13 -6.78
N VAL A 383 -14.88 1.01 -6.08
CA VAL A 383 -16.10 0.19 -6.04
C VAL A 383 -16.52 0.00 -4.59
N ILE A 384 -17.82 -0.07 -4.34
CA ILE A 384 -18.37 -0.15 -2.99
C ILE A 384 -18.58 -1.59 -2.60
N SER A 385 -17.98 -2.02 -1.51
CA SER A 385 -18.15 -3.36 -0.94
C SER A 385 -18.88 -3.33 0.40
N ASP A 386 -19.24 -4.50 0.91
CA ASP A 386 -19.88 -4.63 2.24
C ASP A 386 -18.89 -4.51 3.40
N GLU A 387 -17.60 -4.72 3.16
CA GLU A 387 -16.55 -4.59 4.17
C GLU A 387 -16.16 -3.12 4.34
N THR A 388 -17.05 -2.34 4.97
CA THR A 388 -16.55 -1.38 5.95
C THR A 388 -16.35 -2.19 7.23
N ALA A 389 -15.17 -2.78 7.41
CA ALA A 389 -14.74 -3.28 8.72
C ALA A 389 -14.44 -2.08 9.64
N LEU A 390 -15.50 -1.33 9.94
CA LEU A 390 -15.67 -0.51 11.12
C LEU A 390 -16.96 -1.02 11.75
N GLU A 391 -16.90 -2.23 12.28
CA GLU A 391 -17.77 -2.57 13.40
C GLU A 391 -17.46 -1.56 14.51
N THR A 392 -18.30 -0.54 14.59
CA THR A 392 -18.91 -0.05 15.83
C THR A 392 -18.03 -0.08 17.09
N ALA A 393 -16.86 0.55 17.03
CA ALA A 393 -16.35 1.25 18.21
C ALA A 393 -17.12 2.58 18.30
N HIS A 394 -17.90 2.74 19.37
CA HIS A 394 -18.78 3.88 19.70
C HIS A 394 -20.27 3.72 19.31
N SER A 395 -20.91 2.68 19.84
CA SER A 395 -22.14 2.96 20.58
C SER A 395 -21.75 3.53 21.95
N VAL A 396 -22.27 4.73 22.21
CA VAL A 396 -22.20 5.45 23.47
C VAL A 396 -22.91 4.63 24.56
N LEU A 397 -22.17 4.29 25.62
CA LEU A 397 -22.43 4.75 26.99
C LEU A 397 -21.13 4.69 27.81
#